data_AF-A0AAD9CPX1-F1
#
_entry.id   AF-A0AAD9CPX1-F1
#
_cell.length_a   1.000
_cell.length_b   1.000
_cell.length_c   1.000
_cell.angle_alpha   90.00
_cell.angle_beta   90.00
_cell.angle_gamma   90.00
#
_symmetry.space_group_name_H-M   'P 1'
#
loop_
_entity.id
_entity.type
_entity.pdbx_description
1 polymer ?
#
loop_
_entity_poly.entity_id
_entity_poly.type
_entity_poly.pdbx_seq_one_letter_code
_entity_poly.pdbx_strand_id
1 'polypeptide(L)'
;MQRRILMPGLSGTMTNQWPIRSEKQTLSNANGVCLEKQRFLTDVLHEVMLLDGLNSSHPISQEVAQAADIDLVFDWIAYKKGAALIRMLANVMGQTLFQRGLNDYLLSHMYGNAARDDLWSKLTQVKPFNKH
;
A
#
# COMPACT_ATOMS: atom_id res chain seq x y z
N MET A 1 4.95 -14.55 31.72
CA MET A 1 6.27 -14.13 32.26
C MET A 1 6.84 -13.04 31.38
N GLN A 2 6.63 -11.77 31.71
CA GLN A 2 7.24 -10.62 31.04
C GLN A 2 8.07 -9.87 32.10
N ARG A 3 9.37 -9.72 31.85
CA ARG A 3 10.24 -8.95 32.75
C ARG A 3 9.97 -7.46 32.56
N ARG A 4 9.37 -6.87 33.59
CA ARG A 4 9.18 -5.44 33.84
C ARG A 4 10.56 -4.79 34.06
N ILE A 5 10.99 -3.91 33.16
CA ILE A 5 12.13 -3.00 33.43
C ILE A 5 11.55 -1.76 34.11
N LEU A 6 11.89 -1.60 35.39
CA LEU A 6 11.55 -0.46 36.24
C LEU A 6 12.55 0.67 35.94
N MET A 7 12.07 1.86 35.57
CA MET A 7 12.87 3.10 35.57
C MET A 7 12.41 3.98 36.75
N PRO A 8 13.32 4.51 37.58
CA PRO A 8 12.95 5.26 38.77
C PRO A 8 12.62 6.72 38.45
N GLY A 9 11.48 7.17 39.01
CA GLY A 9 11.16 8.51 39.48
C GLY A 9 11.62 9.74 38.71
N LEU A 10 10.67 10.45 38.08
CA LEU A 10 10.62 11.91 38.15
C LEU A 10 9.16 12.40 38.28
N SER A 11 8.99 13.34 39.19
CA SER A 11 7.77 14.04 39.59
C SER A 11 7.14 14.85 38.45
N GLY A 12 5.80 14.95 38.44
CA GLY A 12 5.11 16.14 37.96
C GLY A 12 4.34 16.04 36.63
N THR A 13 3.01 16.14 36.77
CA THR A 13 2.00 16.61 35.81
C THR A 13 1.67 15.73 34.58
N MET A 14 0.44 15.19 34.61
CA MET A 14 -0.24 14.56 33.47
C MET A 14 -0.47 15.59 32.37
N THR A 15 0.23 15.46 31.25
CA THR A 15 -0.20 16.03 29.97
C THR A 15 -0.52 14.86 29.03
N ASN A 16 -1.73 14.84 28.50
CA ASN A 16 -2.16 13.91 27.46
C ASN A 16 -1.49 14.31 26.15
N GLN A 17 -0.19 14.10 26.05
CA GLN A 17 0.57 14.31 24.85
C GLN A 17 0.65 12.98 24.11
N TRP A 18 -0.25 12.79 23.14
CA TRP A 18 -0.04 11.80 22.09
C TRP A 18 1.40 11.97 21.56
N PRO A 19 2.23 10.92 21.52
CA PRO A 19 3.59 11.06 21.05
C PRO A 19 3.53 11.47 19.58
N ILE A 20 3.87 12.72 19.32
CA ILE A 20 4.06 13.26 17.98
C ILE A 20 5.14 12.38 17.35
N ARG A 21 4.75 11.66 16.30
CA ARG A 21 5.56 10.77 15.46
C ARG A 21 6.80 11.52 14.93
N SER A 22 7.86 11.64 15.73
CA SER A 22 9.17 12.17 15.31
C SER A 22 10.21 11.09 15.08
N GLU A 23 9.81 9.82 15.08
CA GLU A 23 10.74 8.70 14.91
C GLU A 23 10.29 7.84 13.74
N LYS A 24 10.51 8.34 12.52
CA LYS A 24 10.83 7.44 11.42
C LYS A 24 12.23 6.90 11.71
N GLN A 25 12.34 5.95 12.63
CA GLN A 25 13.49 5.06 12.70
C GLN A 25 13.54 4.35 11.35
N THR A 26 14.35 4.89 10.44
CA THR A 26 14.81 4.17 9.28
C THR A 26 15.53 2.94 9.82
N LEU A 27 14.81 1.82 9.85
CA LEU A 27 15.43 0.50 9.90
C LEU A 27 16.16 0.35 8.56
N SER A 28 17.28 1.04 8.40
CA SER A 28 18.19 0.87 7.28
C SER A 28 19.29 -0.07 7.73
N ASN A 29 19.56 -1.13 6.97
CA ASN A 29 20.78 -1.91 7.20
C ASN A 29 22.03 -1.03 6.99
N ALA A 30 23.21 -1.51 7.38
CA ALA A 30 24.49 -0.79 7.22
C ALA A 30 24.81 -0.37 5.77
N ASN A 31 24.04 -0.85 4.79
CA ASN A 31 24.12 -0.51 3.36
C ASN A 31 23.08 0.54 2.94
N GLY A 32 22.39 1.21 3.88
CA GLY A 32 21.40 2.24 3.60
C GLY A 32 20.07 1.73 3.04
N VAL A 33 19.82 0.42 3.05
CA VAL A 33 18.58 -0.14 2.51
C VAL A 33 17.48 -0.12 3.56
N CYS A 34 16.40 0.61 3.28
CA CYS A 34 15.18 0.64 4.09
C CYS A 34 14.53 -0.76 4.15
N LEU A 35 14.67 -1.42 5.31
CA LEU A 35 14.23 -2.79 5.59
C LEU A 35 12.72 -2.97 5.37
N GLU A 36 11.93 -1.92 5.59
CA GLU A 36 10.49 -1.88 5.33
C GLU A 36 10.14 -2.23 3.88
N LYS A 37 10.90 -1.70 2.90
CA LYS A 37 10.64 -1.93 1.47
C LYS A 37 11.07 -3.32 1.03
N GLN A 38 12.10 -3.88 1.66
CA GLN A 38 12.59 -5.22 1.35
C GLN A 38 11.64 -6.30 1.87
N ARG A 39 11.01 -6.07 3.02
CA ARG A 39 10.04 -7.01 3.59
C ARG A 39 8.85 -7.28 2.64
N PHE A 40 8.38 -6.28 1.92
CA PHE A 40 7.31 -6.49 0.92
C PHE A 40 7.74 -7.45 -0.21
N LEU A 41 9.02 -7.43 -0.60
CA LEU A 41 9.51 -8.32 -1.67
C LEU A 41 9.42 -9.79 -1.25
N THR A 42 9.88 -10.09 -0.04
CA THR A 42 9.92 -11.46 0.47
C THR A 42 8.53 -11.96 0.86
N ASP A 43 7.74 -11.12 1.52
CA ASP A 43 6.49 -11.55 2.18
C ASP A 43 5.27 -11.50 1.25
N VAL A 44 5.35 -10.73 0.15
CA VAL A 44 4.20 -10.54 -0.76
C VAL A 44 4.58 -10.90 -2.19
N LEU A 45 5.64 -10.30 -2.74
CA LEU A 45 5.93 -10.45 -4.17
C LEU A 45 6.32 -11.88 -4.54
N HIS A 46 7.27 -12.50 -3.83
CA HIS A 46 7.73 -13.86 -4.15
C HIS A 46 6.61 -14.90 -4.06
N GLU A 47 5.82 -14.85 -2.99
CA GLU A 47 4.72 -15.79 -2.77
C GLU A 47 3.66 -15.67 -3.87
N VAL A 48 3.25 -14.44 -4.21
CA VAL A 48 2.25 -14.20 -5.24
C VAL A 48 2.70 -14.65 -6.62
N MET A 49 3.94 -14.37 -6.99
CA MET A 49 4.42 -14.77 -8.32
C MET A 49 4.40 -16.29 -8.50
N LEU A 50 4.65 -17.06 -7.44
CA LEU A 50 4.53 -18.51 -7.47
C LEU A 50 3.08 -18.97 -7.60
N LEU A 51 2.18 -18.37 -6.82
CA LEU A 51 0.75 -18.71 -6.84
C LEU A 51 0.07 -18.33 -8.16
N ASP A 52 0.45 -17.19 -8.73
CA ASP A 52 -0.12 -16.70 -9.99
C ASP A 52 0.32 -17.54 -11.19
N GLY A 53 1.44 -18.28 -11.07
CA GLY A 53 1.91 -19.23 -12.08
C GLY A 53 1.18 -20.58 -12.06
N LEU A 54 0.33 -20.85 -11.06
CA LEU A 54 -0.43 -22.08 -10.98
C LEU A 54 -1.69 -22.01 -11.85
N ASN A 55 -2.09 -23.15 -12.41
CA ASN A 55 -3.32 -23.25 -13.21
C ASN A 55 -4.61 -23.08 -12.38
N SER A 56 -4.49 -23.05 -11.05
CA SER A 56 -5.56 -22.73 -10.10
C SER A 56 -5.68 -21.22 -9.83
N SER A 57 -4.82 -20.39 -10.42
CA SER A 57 -4.91 -18.93 -10.30
C SER A 57 -6.13 -18.38 -11.04
N HIS A 58 -6.55 -17.18 -10.67
CA HIS A 58 -7.68 -16.47 -11.26
C HIS A 58 -7.32 -15.00 -11.57
N PRO A 59 -8.01 -14.35 -12.52
CA PRO A 59 -7.80 -12.95 -12.82
C PRO A 59 -8.27 -12.06 -11.66
N ILE A 60 -7.59 -10.93 -11.44
CA ILE A 60 -7.98 -9.93 -10.41
C ILE A 60 -9.31 -9.25 -10.76
N SER A 61 -9.64 -9.18 -12.05
CA SER A 61 -10.88 -8.60 -12.55
C SER A 61 -11.78 -9.73 -13.00
N GLN A 62 -12.78 -10.06 -12.19
CA GLN A 62 -13.79 -11.06 -12.50
C GLN A 62 -15.18 -10.44 -12.35
N GLU A 63 -16.07 -10.74 -13.29
CA GLU A 63 -17.46 -10.31 -13.18
C GLU A 63 -18.18 -11.17 -12.15
N VAL A 64 -18.85 -10.50 -11.21
CA VAL A 64 -19.66 -11.15 -10.17
C VAL A 64 -21.10 -11.19 -10.66
N ALA A 65 -21.57 -12.37 -11.07
CA ALA A 65 -22.95 -12.56 -11.52
C ALA A 65 -23.93 -12.70 -10.33
N GLN A 66 -23.48 -13.29 -9.22
CA GLN A 66 -24.29 -13.50 -8.02
C GLN A 66 -23.54 -13.06 -6.76
N ALA A 67 -24.27 -12.50 -5.80
CA ALA A 67 -23.71 -12.09 -4.51
C ALA A 67 -23.13 -13.28 -3.69
N ALA A 68 -23.49 -14.53 -4.02
CA ALA A 68 -22.90 -15.71 -3.41
C ALA A 68 -21.45 -15.99 -3.89
N ASP A 69 -21.06 -15.46 -5.06
CA ASP A 69 -19.71 -15.65 -5.63
C ASP A 69 -18.70 -14.61 -5.11
N ILE A 70 -19.13 -13.75 -4.20
CA ILE A 70 -18.30 -12.72 -3.55
C ILE A 70 -17.07 -13.37 -2.91
N ASP A 71 -17.22 -14.48 -2.21
CA ASP A 71 -16.11 -15.17 -1.53
C ASP A 71 -15.03 -15.69 -2.51
N LEU A 72 -15.38 -15.95 -3.77
CA LEU A 72 -14.45 -16.35 -4.82
C LEU A 72 -13.62 -15.17 -5.34
N VAL A 73 -14.18 -13.96 -5.32
CA VAL A 73 -13.52 -12.74 -5.79
C VAL A 73 -12.71 -12.07 -4.68
N PHE A 74 -13.12 -12.23 -3.41
CA PHE A 74 -12.44 -11.66 -2.25
C PHE A 74 -11.34 -12.59 -1.70
N ASP A 75 -10.49 -13.12 -2.59
CA ASP A 75 -9.37 -13.98 -2.18
C ASP A 75 -8.13 -13.18 -1.75
N TRP A 76 -7.39 -13.74 -0.78
CA TRP A 76 -6.13 -13.18 -0.31
C TRP A 76 -5.07 -13.11 -1.42
N ILE A 77 -5.11 -14.03 -2.39
CA ILE A 77 -4.22 -14.01 -3.56
C ILE A 77 -4.48 -12.76 -4.40
N ALA A 78 -5.74 -12.44 -4.67
CA ALA A 78 -6.13 -11.25 -5.44
C ALA A 78 -5.64 -9.96 -4.76
N TYR A 79 -5.74 -9.85 -3.43
CA TYR A 79 -5.20 -8.72 -2.68
C TYR A 79 -3.68 -8.58 -2.80
N LYS A 80 -2.94 -9.69 -2.62
CA LYS A 80 -1.48 -9.64 -2.70
C LYS A 80 -1.01 -9.34 -4.14
N LYS A 81 -1.68 -9.87 -5.16
CA LYS A 81 -1.43 -9.57 -6.59
C LYS A 81 -1.74 -8.11 -6.92
N GLY A 82 -2.86 -7.59 -6.43
CA GLY A 82 -3.21 -6.17 -6.55
C GLY A 82 -2.16 -5.26 -5.92
N ALA A 83 -1.69 -5.58 -4.71
CA ALA A 83 -0.64 -4.82 -4.04
C ALA A 83 0.69 -4.81 -4.82
N ALA A 84 1.09 -5.95 -5.38
CA ALA A 84 2.26 -6.06 -6.23
C ALA A 84 2.14 -5.18 -7.49
N LEU A 85 0.98 -5.20 -8.15
CA LEU A 85 0.70 -4.36 -9.32
C LEU A 85 0.71 -2.87 -8.99
N ILE A 86 0.07 -2.44 -7.90
CA ILE A 86 0.07 -1.03 -7.47
C ILE A 86 1.51 -0.56 -7.19
N ARG A 87 2.32 -1.39 -6.54
CA ARG A 87 3.73 -1.06 -6.29
C ARG A 87 4.54 -0.96 -7.58
N MET A 88 4.30 -1.86 -8.54
CA MET A 88 4.93 -1.79 -9.86
C MET A 88 4.53 -0.50 -10.58
N LEU A 89 3.24 -0.13 -10.56
CA LEU A 89 2.73 1.07 -11.19
C LEU A 89 3.34 2.34 -10.58
N ALA A 90 3.44 2.40 -9.26
CA ALA A 90 4.11 3.50 -8.56
C ALA A 90 5.60 3.62 -8.93
N ASN A 91 6.27 2.50 -9.17
CA ASN A 91 7.67 2.49 -9.62
C ASN A 91 7.82 2.91 -11.09
N VAL A 92 6.90 2.50 -11.97
CA VAL A 92 6.91 2.84 -13.41
C VAL A 92 6.63 4.33 -13.63
N MET A 93 5.63 4.88 -12.94
CA MET A 93 5.26 6.30 -13.07
C MET A 93 6.15 7.23 -12.24
N GLY A 94 6.79 6.70 -11.21
CA GLY A 94 7.46 7.48 -10.18
C GLY A 94 6.52 7.88 -9.05
N GLN A 95 7.06 7.83 -7.82
CA GLN A 95 6.28 7.96 -6.59
C GLN A 95 5.49 9.29 -6.50
N THR A 96 6.06 10.39 -6.99
CA THR A 96 5.48 11.73 -6.92
C THR A 96 4.30 11.89 -7.87
N LEU A 97 4.42 11.44 -9.11
CA LEU A 97 3.35 11.49 -10.10
C LEU A 97 2.21 10.55 -9.72
N PHE A 98 2.55 9.35 -9.24
CA PHE A 98 1.56 8.39 -8.75
C PHE A 98 0.74 8.95 -7.58
N GLN A 99 1.40 9.53 -6.57
CA GLN A 99 0.70 10.15 -5.43
C GLN A 99 -0.19 11.31 -5.84
N ARG A 100 0.26 12.14 -6.80
CA ARG A 100 -0.55 13.23 -7.32
C ARG A 100 -1.80 12.71 -8.04
N GLY A 101 -1.65 11.74 -8.93
CA GLY A 101 -2.79 11.17 -9.66
C GLY A 101 -3.80 10.48 -8.75
N LEU A 102 -3.33 9.83 -7.69
CA LEU A 102 -4.20 9.25 -6.67
C LEU A 102 -4.96 10.33 -5.89
N ASN A 103 -4.30 11.43 -5.53
CA ASN A 103 -4.96 12.56 -4.87
C ASN A 103 -6.05 13.17 -5.76
N ASP A 104 -5.73 13.43 -7.03
CA ASP A 104 -6.67 13.97 -8.02
C ASP A 104 -7.88 13.03 -8.23
N TYR A 105 -7.64 11.71 -8.24
CA TYR A 105 -8.70 10.70 -8.30
C TYR A 105 -9.62 10.76 -7.07
N LEU A 106 -9.07 10.80 -5.86
CA LEU A 106 -9.83 10.86 -4.61
C LEU A 106 -10.64 12.16 -4.48
N LEU A 107 -10.05 13.30 -4.86
CA LEU A 107 -10.74 14.60 -4.82
C LEU A 107 -11.90 14.67 -5.83
N SER A 108 -11.71 14.10 -7.03
CA SER A 108 -12.75 14.13 -8.07
C SER A 108 -13.94 13.21 -7.82
N HIS A 109 -13.78 12.15 -7.04
CA HIS A 109 -14.84 11.21 -6.69
C HIS A 109 -15.25 11.28 -5.21
N MET A 110 -14.88 12.38 -4.53
CA MET A 110 -15.23 12.57 -3.13
C MET A 110 -16.76 12.59 -2.97
N TYR A 111 -17.28 11.79 -2.04
CA TYR A 111 -18.72 11.61 -1.79
C TYR A 111 -19.52 10.98 -2.95
N GLY A 112 -18.85 10.45 -3.98
CA GLY A 112 -19.46 9.75 -5.10
C GLY A 112 -18.99 8.30 -5.22
N ASN A 113 -19.45 7.65 -6.29
CA ASN A 113 -18.96 6.33 -6.71
C ASN A 113 -17.95 6.52 -7.83
N ALA A 114 -17.00 5.60 -7.94
CA ALA A 114 -16.01 5.58 -9.01
C ALA A 114 -15.96 4.19 -9.63
N ALA A 115 -15.77 4.15 -10.95
CA ALA A 115 -15.49 2.92 -11.67
C ALA A 115 -13.97 2.70 -11.77
N ARG A 116 -13.58 1.48 -12.15
CA ARG A 116 -12.18 1.12 -12.36
C ARG A 116 -11.50 2.01 -13.42
N ASP A 117 -12.22 2.39 -14.47
CA ASP A 117 -11.67 3.16 -15.59
C ASP A 117 -11.35 4.61 -15.21
N ASP A 118 -12.06 5.16 -14.22
CA ASP A 118 -11.83 6.50 -13.72
C ASP A 118 -10.44 6.65 -13.09
N LEU A 119 -9.96 5.60 -12.41
CA LEU A 119 -8.61 5.57 -11.84
C LEU A 119 -7.55 5.66 -12.94
N TRP A 120 -7.67 4.82 -13.98
CA TRP A 120 -6.72 4.80 -15.09
C TRP A 120 -6.70 6.13 -15.84
N SER A 121 -7.87 6.71 -16.09
CA SER A 121 -8.00 8.02 -16.72
C SER A 121 -7.26 9.11 -15.94
N LYS A 122 -7.39 9.14 -14.61
CA LYS A 122 -6.70 10.13 -13.75
C LYS A 122 -5.19 9.91 -13.74
N LEU A 123 -4.74 8.67 -13.65
CA LEU A 123 -3.31 8.36 -13.66
C LEU A 123 -2.64 8.75 -14.99
N THR A 124 -3.30 8.54 -16.13
CA THR A 124 -2.76 8.94 -17.45
C THR A 124 -2.73 10.45 -17.67
N GLN A 125 -3.64 11.21 -17.03
CA GLN A 125 -3.67 12.67 -17.15
C GLN A 125 -2.49 13.35 -16.45
N VAL A 126 -1.89 12.72 -15.43
CA VAL A 126 -0.76 13.29 -14.70
C VAL A 126 0.51 13.22 -15.53
N LYS A 127 0.95 14.38 -16.02
CA LYS A 127 2.21 14.53 -16.76
C LYS A 127 3.35 14.98 -15.82
N PRO A 128 4.61 14.59 -16.11
CA PRO A 128 5.76 15.18 -15.44
C PRO A 128 5.73 16.70 -15.61
N PHE A 129 6.00 17.42 -14.52
CA PHE A 129 6.02 18.88 -14.54
C PHE A 129 7.21 19.34 -15.40
N ASN A 130 6.93 19.80 -16.62
CA ASN A 130 7.95 20.30 -17.53
C ASN A 130 8.42 21.67 -17.01
N LYS A 131 9.63 21.74 -16.45
CA LYS A 131 10.29 23.01 -16.15
C LYS A 131 11.04 23.42 -17.40
N HIS A 132 10.57 24.48 -18.06
CA HIS A 132 11.34 25.21 -19.06
C HIS A 132 12.59 25.82 -18.42
#